data_AF-A0A352A6R3-F1
#
_entry.id   AF-A0A352A6R3-F1
#
_cell.length_a   1.000
_cell.length_b   1.000
_cell.length_c   1.000
_cell.angle_alpha   90.00
_cell.angle_beta   90.00
_cell.angle_gamma   90.00
#
_symmetry.space_group_name_H-M   'P 1'
#
loop_
_entity.id
_entity.type
_entity.pdbx_description
1 polymer ?
#
loop_
_entity_poly.entity_id
_entity_poly.type
_entity_poly.pdbx_seq_one_letter_code
_entity_poly.pdbx_strand_id
1 'polypeptide(L)'
;MDNAKILYYRNEDDKNRFLELKKLLSENLNNSVFMYKRVLEKLDNAMKLYQTMVFESKMYRIRTAAGYIADYLSDIVFYLNKTYFKDWRNGHITELQKLKYLPHNFIEYYAAIIKAKTIDEIKTLSFLLIDVTRKFISNHKPDIKSQEMDVDYQGFADWYQELSLTWRRLRFYCDTNNAEQAFDDACYLQNELILVKDEYGIEIDKVDLLGYFNAEDLTYIRKRAEELEMYVIEQIEKNGVKISKYDTIDDFLKKN
;
A
#
# COMPACT_ATOMS: atom_id res chain seq x y z
N MET A 1 20.64 -14.88 -16.56
CA MET A 1 20.74 -16.29 -16.13
C MET A 1 19.94 -17.23 -17.02
N ASP A 2 18.76 -16.84 -17.52
CA ASP A 2 17.90 -17.72 -18.31
C ASP A 2 18.56 -18.19 -19.64
N ASN A 3 19.21 -17.26 -20.35
CA ASN A 3 19.98 -17.54 -21.58
C ASN A 3 21.45 -17.92 -21.34
N ALA A 4 21.87 -18.09 -20.08
CA ALA A 4 23.26 -18.45 -19.78
C ALA A 4 23.51 -19.92 -20.16
N LYS A 5 24.63 -20.15 -20.86
CA LYS A 5 25.15 -21.47 -21.23
C LYS A 5 26.31 -21.83 -20.31
N ILE A 6 26.32 -23.05 -19.81
CA ILE A 6 27.45 -23.55 -19.02
C ILE A 6 28.61 -23.79 -19.99
N LEU A 7 29.71 -23.05 -19.82
CA LEU A 7 30.93 -23.23 -20.59
C LEU A 7 31.92 -24.16 -19.87
N TYR A 8 31.89 -24.15 -18.54
CA TYR A 8 32.76 -24.96 -17.67
C TYR A 8 32.10 -25.17 -16.31
N TYR A 9 32.36 -26.32 -15.69
CA TYR A 9 32.04 -26.63 -14.30
C TYR A 9 33.13 -27.53 -13.73
N ARG A 10 33.44 -27.39 -12.44
CA ARG A 10 34.54 -28.11 -11.78
C ARG A 10 34.16 -29.54 -11.41
N ASN A 11 32.92 -29.78 -11.01
CA ASN A 11 32.35 -31.09 -10.71
C ASN A 11 30.83 -31.09 -10.99
N GLU A 12 30.21 -32.27 -11.01
CA GLU A 12 28.78 -32.40 -11.31
C GLU A 12 27.89 -31.65 -10.29
N ASP A 13 28.31 -31.53 -9.04
CA ASP A 13 27.56 -30.77 -8.03
C ASP A 13 27.44 -29.28 -8.39
N ASP A 14 28.52 -28.67 -8.87
CA ASP A 14 28.53 -27.26 -9.30
C ASP A 14 27.59 -27.03 -10.50
N LYS A 15 27.51 -28.01 -11.42
CA LYS A 15 26.59 -27.99 -12.56
C LYS A 15 25.13 -28.17 -12.12
N ASN A 16 24.86 -29.12 -11.24
CA ASN A 16 23.53 -29.38 -10.70
C ASN A 16 23.00 -28.16 -9.95
N ARG A 17 23.83 -27.55 -9.10
CA ARG A 17 23.49 -26.31 -8.39
C ARG A 17 23.12 -25.18 -9.35
N PHE A 18 23.84 -25.01 -10.45
CA PHE A 18 23.50 -23.99 -11.45
C PHE A 18 22.16 -24.27 -12.14
N LEU A 19 21.89 -25.53 -12.50
CA LEU A 19 20.62 -25.94 -13.12
C LEU A 19 19.44 -25.75 -12.16
N GLU A 20 19.62 -26.07 -10.87
CA GLU A 20 18.65 -25.81 -9.81
C GLU A 20 18.34 -24.32 -9.68
N LEU A 21 19.37 -23.45 -9.69
CA LEU A 21 19.17 -22.00 -9.66
C LEU A 21 18.39 -21.49 -10.88
N LYS A 22 18.64 -22.03 -12.08
CA LYS A 22 17.85 -21.68 -13.28
C LYS A 22 16.39 -22.13 -13.14
N LYS A 23 16.17 -23.34 -12.63
CA LYS A 23 14.82 -23.87 -12.38
C LYS A 23 14.08 -23.01 -11.37
N LEU A 24 14.71 -22.70 -10.23
CA LEU A 24 14.17 -21.85 -9.17
C LEU A 24 13.82 -20.45 -9.69
N LEU A 25 14.66 -19.86 -10.55
CA LEU A 25 14.36 -18.57 -11.18
C LEU A 25 13.08 -18.65 -12.03
N SER A 26 12.94 -19.69 -12.85
CA SER A 26 11.75 -19.90 -13.69
C SER A 26 10.50 -20.15 -12.85
N GLU A 27 10.60 -20.97 -11.81
CA GLU A 27 9.51 -21.26 -10.87
C GLU A 27 9.05 -19.97 -10.16
N ASN A 28 10.01 -19.18 -9.65
CA ASN A 28 9.72 -17.91 -8.99
C ASN A 28 9.06 -16.88 -9.92
N LEU A 29 9.56 -16.71 -11.15
CA LEU A 29 8.98 -15.79 -12.13
C LEU A 29 7.55 -16.17 -12.52
N ASN A 30 7.21 -17.46 -12.46
CA ASN A 30 5.87 -17.96 -12.75
C ASN A 30 4.93 -17.94 -11.53
N ASN A 31 5.47 -17.78 -10.32
CA ASN A 31 4.68 -17.66 -9.09
C ASN A 31 4.17 -16.22 -8.92
N SER A 32 2.93 -15.97 -9.34
CA SER A 32 2.32 -14.63 -9.30
C SER A 32 2.26 -14.04 -7.88
N VAL A 33 2.01 -14.84 -6.84
CA VAL A 33 1.94 -14.34 -5.45
C VAL A 33 3.32 -13.91 -4.96
N PHE A 34 4.35 -14.75 -5.19
CA PHE A 34 5.72 -14.43 -4.85
C PHE A 34 6.22 -13.18 -5.58
N MET A 35 5.99 -13.10 -6.90
CA MET A 35 6.40 -11.94 -7.70
C MET A 35 5.65 -10.68 -7.29
N TYR A 36 4.36 -10.78 -6.95
CA TYR A 36 3.60 -9.64 -6.48
C TYR A 36 4.15 -9.08 -5.15
N LYS A 37 4.57 -9.95 -4.21
CA LYS A 37 5.28 -9.51 -3.00
C LYS A 37 6.57 -8.74 -3.35
N ARG A 38 7.37 -9.23 -4.30
CA ARG A 38 8.58 -8.55 -4.76
C ARG A 38 8.28 -7.20 -5.42
N VAL A 39 7.18 -7.11 -6.15
CA VAL A 39 6.70 -5.86 -6.75
C VAL A 39 6.36 -4.83 -5.67
N LEU A 40 5.66 -5.24 -4.60
CA LEU A 40 5.34 -4.35 -3.48
C LEU A 40 6.61 -3.86 -2.75
N GLU A 41 7.56 -4.76 -2.48
CA GLU A 41 8.86 -4.39 -1.88
C GLU A 41 9.61 -3.33 -2.72
N LYS A 42 9.57 -3.46 -4.05
CA LYS A 42 10.19 -2.51 -4.98
C LYS A 42 9.47 -1.16 -4.98
N LEU A 43 8.13 -1.18 -4.95
CA LEU A 43 7.32 0.03 -4.87
C LEU A 43 7.62 0.80 -3.57
N ASP A 44 7.68 0.12 -2.44
CA ASP A 44 7.98 0.74 -1.14
C ASP A 44 9.34 1.42 -1.14
N ASN A 45 10.35 0.79 -1.74
CA ASN A 45 11.69 1.39 -1.88
C ASN A 45 11.65 2.67 -2.74
N ALA A 46 10.91 2.65 -3.86
CA ALA A 46 10.73 3.83 -4.70
C ALA A 46 10.00 4.95 -3.94
N MET A 47 8.94 4.62 -3.19
CA MET A 47 8.18 5.59 -2.41
C MET A 47 9.01 6.22 -1.28
N LYS A 48 9.83 5.44 -0.56
CA LYS A 48 10.76 5.93 0.47
C LYS A 48 11.79 6.90 -0.10
N LEU A 49 12.34 6.57 -1.28
CA LEU A 49 13.26 7.47 -1.99
C LEU A 49 12.54 8.77 -2.39
N TYR A 50 11.32 8.68 -2.90
CA TYR A 50 10.54 9.85 -3.28
C TYR A 50 10.24 10.76 -2.09
N GLN A 51 9.77 10.19 -0.97
CA GLN A 51 9.53 10.93 0.28
C GLN A 51 10.76 11.70 0.75
N THR A 52 11.94 11.06 0.69
CA THR A 52 13.20 11.73 1.03
C THR A 52 13.56 12.82 -0.01
N MET A 53 13.38 12.52 -1.30
CA MET A 53 13.69 13.43 -2.40
C MET A 53 12.87 14.72 -2.34
N VAL A 54 11.62 14.69 -1.87
CA VAL A 54 10.74 15.87 -1.75
C VAL A 54 11.39 16.99 -0.94
N PHE A 55 12.15 16.68 0.10
CA PHE A 55 12.83 17.66 0.96
C PHE A 55 14.26 18.02 0.51
N GLU A 56 14.76 17.38 -0.54
CA GLU A 56 16.11 17.62 -1.05
C GLU A 56 16.13 18.83 -1.99
N SER A 57 17.25 19.55 -1.98
CA SER A 57 17.51 20.75 -2.80
C SER A 57 18.79 20.64 -3.64
N LYS A 58 19.59 19.60 -3.42
CA LYS A 58 20.81 19.35 -4.20
C LYS A 58 20.48 18.54 -5.45
N MET A 59 20.67 19.15 -6.62
CA MET A 59 20.36 18.55 -7.93
C MET A 59 20.95 17.16 -8.14
N TYR A 60 22.20 16.93 -7.72
CA TYR A 60 22.83 15.61 -7.88
C TYR A 60 22.11 14.53 -7.08
N ARG A 61 21.67 14.81 -5.85
CA ARG A 61 20.94 13.86 -5.00
C ARG A 61 19.55 13.56 -5.55
N ILE A 62 18.88 14.59 -6.08
CA ILE A 62 17.58 14.44 -6.73
C ILE A 62 17.69 13.59 -8.00
N ARG A 63 18.70 13.83 -8.84
CA ARG A 63 18.96 12.98 -10.01
C ARG A 63 19.29 11.54 -9.62
N THR A 64 20.09 11.35 -8.57
CA THR A 64 20.39 10.01 -8.03
C THR A 64 19.11 9.31 -7.56
N ALA A 65 18.29 9.99 -6.76
CA ALA A 65 17.03 9.43 -6.27
C ALA A 65 16.07 9.10 -7.42
N ALA A 66 15.88 10.01 -8.37
CA ALA A 66 15.02 9.80 -9.53
C ALA A 66 15.50 8.64 -10.43
N GLY A 67 16.82 8.47 -10.60
CA GLY A 67 17.40 7.32 -11.28
C GLY A 67 17.03 6.00 -10.60
N TYR A 68 17.26 5.89 -9.29
CA TYR A 68 16.91 4.67 -8.54
C TYR A 68 15.40 4.42 -8.48
N ILE A 69 14.58 5.47 -8.38
CA ILE A 69 13.12 5.35 -8.48
C ILE A 69 12.77 4.74 -9.84
N ALA A 70 13.28 5.29 -10.94
CA ALA A 70 13.00 4.77 -12.27
C ALA A 70 13.48 3.31 -12.44
N ASP A 71 14.61 2.94 -11.86
CA ASP A 71 15.11 1.56 -11.88
C ASP A 71 14.20 0.60 -11.11
N TYR A 72 13.80 0.95 -9.88
CA TYR A 72 12.87 0.12 -9.09
C TYR A 72 11.52 -0.04 -9.78
N LEU A 73 11.00 1.03 -10.39
CA LEU A 73 9.73 0.97 -11.11
C LEU A 73 9.87 0.19 -12.43
N SER A 74 11.03 0.22 -13.08
CA SER A 74 11.32 -0.59 -14.27
C SER A 74 11.34 -2.08 -13.92
N ASP A 75 11.98 -2.45 -12.80
CA ASP A 75 11.97 -3.82 -12.27
C ASP A 75 10.54 -4.34 -12.06
N ILE A 76 9.65 -3.50 -11.51
CA ILE A 76 8.23 -3.85 -11.33
C ILE A 76 7.58 -4.22 -12.67
N VAL A 77 7.78 -3.40 -13.72
CA VAL A 77 7.21 -3.69 -15.03
C VAL A 77 7.77 -5.01 -15.57
N PHE A 78 9.07 -5.28 -15.45
CA PHE A 78 9.63 -6.56 -15.84
C PHE A 78 9.03 -7.74 -15.06
N TYR A 79 8.90 -7.61 -13.75
CA TYR A 79 8.39 -8.66 -12.86
C TYR A 79 6.93 -9.01 -13.16
N LEU A 80 6.08 -8.00 -13.42
CA LEU A 80 4.69 -8.23 -13.82
C LEU A 80 4.57 -8.83 -15.23
N ASN A 81 5.59 -8.64 -16.08
CA ASN A 81 5.75 -9.35 -17.35
C ASN A 81 6.43 -10.73 -17.19
N LYS A 82 6.61 -11.23 -15.96
CA LYS A 82 7.27 -12.51 -15.63
C LYS A 82 8.68 -12.63 -16.21
N THR A 83 9.39 -11.51 -16.27
CA THR A 83 10.76 -11.43 -16.78
C THR A 83 11.59 -10.52 -15.87
N TYR A 84 12.84 -10.29 -16.27
CA TYR A 84 13.77 -9.38 -15.64
C TYR A 84 14.53 -8.62 -16.74
N PHE A 85 15.24 -7.55 -16.39
CA PHE A 85 16.08 -6.82 -17.34
C PHE A 85 17.26 -7.68 -17.82
N LYS A 86 17.36 -7.92 -19.13
CA LYS A 86 18.34 -8.89 -19.69
C LYS A 86 19.55 -8.22 -20.34
N ASP A 87 19.39 -7.03 -20.92
CA ASP A 87 20.42 -6.42 -21.76
C ASP A 87 20.77 -4.99 -21.34
N TRP A 88 21.85 -4.87 -20.56
CA TRP A 88 22.39 -3.59 -20.12
C TRP A 88 22.86 -2.69 -21.27
N ARG A 89 23.16 -3.23 -22.45
CA ARG A 89 23.73 -2.46 -23.57
C ARG A 89 22.70 -1.56 -24.24
N ASN A 90 21.44 -1.98 -24.24
CA ASN A 90 20.34 -1.26 -24.86
C ASN A 90 19.59 -0.33 -23.87
N GLY A 91 19.87 -0.44 -22.58
CA GLY A 91 19.23 0.35 -21.53
C GLY A 91 17.79 -0.07 -21.20
N HIS A 92 17.27 0.39 -20.06
CA HIS A 92 15.93 0.01 -19.59
C HIS A 92 14.82 0.40 -20.57
N ILE A 93 14.83 1.64 -21.09
CA ILE A 93 13.75 2.16 -21.96
C ILE A 93 13.52 1.24 -23.17
N THR A 94 14.59 0.86 -23.88
CA THR A 94 14.49 0.03 -25.08
C THR A 94 14.01 -1.38 -24.78
N GLU A 95 14.39 -1.96 -23.64
CA GLU A 95 13.91 -3.30 -23.24
C GLU A 95 12.45 -3.24 -22.75
N LEU A 96 12.06 -2.20 -22.02
CA LEU A 96 10.70 -2.01 -21.53
C LEU A 96 9.69 -1.85 -22.67
N GLN A 97 10.06 -1.14 -23.75
CA GLN A 97 9.20 -0.96 -24.94
C GLN A 97 8.87 -2.27 -25.66
N LYS A 98 9.64 -3.35 -25.43
CA LYS A 98 9.40 -4.68 -26.02
C LYS A 98 8.44 -5.53 -25.21
N LEU A 99 8.09 -5.10 -23.99
CA LEU A 99 7.24 -5.86 -23.09
C LEU A 99 5.78 -5.83 -23.54
N LYS A 100 5.06 -6.90 -23.24
CA LYS A 100 3.63 -7.04 -23.57
C LYS A 100 2.78 -6.07 -22.75
N TYR A 101 3.10 -5.92 -21.47
CA TYR A 101 2.39 -5.06 -20.54
C TYR A 101 3.28 -3.90 -20.13
N LEU A 102 2.79 -2.67 -20.27
CA LEU A 102 3.52 -1.45 -19.96
C LEU A 102 2.54 -0.43 -19.39
N PRO A 103 2.85 0.26 -18.27
CA PRO A 103 2.01 1.34 -17.77
C PRO A 103 1.93 2.47 -18.79
N HIS A 104 0.74 3.07 -18.92
CA HIS A 104 0.56 4.21 -19.81
C HIS A 104 1.49 5.37 -19.42
N ASN A 105 2.09 6.03 -20.40
CA ASN A 105 3.06 7.12 -20.25
C ASN A 105 4.35 6.79 -19.48
N PHE A 106 4.63 5.52 -19.15
CA PHE A 106 5.80 5.14 -18.36
C PHE A 106 7.11 5.56 -19.03
N ILE A 107 7.25 5.27 -20.32
CA ILE A 107 8.47 5.54 -21.08
C ILE A 107 8.67 7.04 -21.28
N GLU A 108 7.58 7.75 -21.52
CA GLU A 108 7.52 9.19 -21.70
C GLU A 108 8.01 9.90 -20.43
N TYR A 109 7.48 9.52 -19.26
CA TYR A 109 7.92 10.08 -17.98
C TYR A 109 9.37 9.71 -17.66
N TYR A 110 9.78 8.46 -17.87
CA TYR A 110 11.17 8.05 -17.64
C TYR A 110 12.14 8.83 -18.55
N ALA A 111 11.85 8.93 -19.85
CA ALA A 111 12.66 9.71 -20.77
C ALA A 111 12.69 11.21 -20.41
N ALA A 112 11.58 11.75 -19.91
CA ALA A 112 11.50 13.12 -19.44
C ALA A 112 12.36 13.36 -18.19
N ILE A 113 12.39 12.44 -17.22
CA ILE A 113 13.24 12.54 -16.02
C ILE A 113 14.72 12.72 -16.40
N ILE A 114 15.19 11.97 -17.40
CA ILE A 114 16.58 12.04 -17.87
C ILE A 114 16.88 13.43 -18.45
N LYS A 115 15.92 14.02 -19.18
CA LYS A 115 16.07 15.30 -19.88
C LYS A 115 15.77 16.52 -19.00
N ALA A 116 15.08 16.31 -17.88
CA ALA A 116 14.65 17.37 -16.97
C ALA A 116 15.83 18.20 -16.46
N LYS A 117 15.62 19.51 -16.34
CA LYS A 117 16.67 20.48 -16.00
C LYS A 117 16.48 21.09 -14.62
N THR A 118 15.28 21.04 -14.07
CA THR A 118 14.97 21.64 -12.76
C THR A 118 14.63 20.57 -11.73
N ILE A 119 14.75 20.95 -10.47
CA ILE A 119 14.42 20.10 -9.32
C ILE A 119 12.93 19.76 -9.31
N ASP A 120 12.07 20.75 -9.49
CA ASP A 120 10.62 20.57 -9.42
C ASP A 120 10.09 19.73 -10.58
N GLU A 121 10.70 19.86 -11.76
CA GLU A 121 10.39 19.01 -12.92
C GLU A 121 10.73 17.54 -12.61
N ILE A 122 11.90 17.25 -12.05
CA ILE A 122 12.29 15.88 -11.69
C ILE A 122 11.35 15.30 -10.62
N LYS A 123 11.02 16.09 -9.58
CA LYS A 123 10.07 15.66 -8.53
C LYS A 123 8.71 15.35 -9.12
N THR A 124 8.17 16.25 -9.93
CA THR A 124 6.86 16.08 -10.59
C THR A 124 6.85 14.83 -11.49
N LEU A 125 7.86 14.65 -12.33
CA LEU A 125 7.94 13.49 -13.21
C LEU A 125 8.13 12.17 -12.46
N SER A 126 8.89 12.18 -11.36
CA SER A 126 9.05 11.00 -10.51
C SER A 126 7.73 10.62 -9.84
N PHE A 127 6.95 11.61 -9.38
CA PHE A 127 5.60 11.39 -8.87
C PHE A 127 4.69 10.75 -9.92
N LEU A 128 4.66 11.31 -11.13
CA LEU A 128 3.85 10.78 -12.22
C LEU A 128 4.24 9.35 -12.58
N LEU A 129 5.54 9.05 -12.63
CA LEU A 129 6.04 7.71 -12.89
C LEU A 129 5.62 6.72 -11.79
N ILE A 130 5.67 7.12 -10.51
CA ILE A 130 5.18 6.32 -9.38
C ILE A 130 3.66 6.09 -9.52
N ASP A 131 2.88 7.14 -9.78
CA ASP A 131 1.42 7.06 -9.88
C ASP A 131 0.95 6.09 -10.97
N VAL A 132 1.49 6.21 -12.19
CA VAL A 132 1.13 5.28 -13.27
C VAL A 132 1.55 3.85 -12.97
N THR A 133 2.68 3.66 -12.29
CA THR A 133 3.14 2.32 -11.89
C THR A 133 2.25 1.73 -10.80
N ARG A 134 1.80 2.52 -9.81
CA ARG A 134 0.86 2.07 -8.77
C ARG A 134 -0.45 1.59 -9.39
N LYS A 135 -1.02 2.36 -10.31
CA LYS A 135 -2.24 1.98 -11.05
C LYS A 135 -2.03 0.67 -11.82
N PHE A 136 -0.86 0.51 -12.44
CA PHE A 136 -0.49 -0.71 -13.15
C PHE A 136 -0.39 -1.92 -12.21
N ILE A 137 0.23 -1.78 -11.04
CA ILE A 137 0.32 -2.84 -10.01
C ILE A 137 -1.07 -3.29 -9.57
N SER A 138 -1.97 -2.34 -9.26
CA SER A 138 -3.35 -2.66 -8.83
C SER A 138 -4.10 -3.49 -9.87
N ASN A 139 -3.89 -3.22 -11.16
CA ASN A 139 -4.50 -3.98 -12.26
C ASN A 139 -3.91 -5.39 -12.47
N HIS A 140 -2.81 -5.72 -11.79
CA HIS A 140 -2.12 -7.01 -11.87
C HIS A 140 -2.08 -7.74 -10.52
N LYS A 141 -2.93 -7.33 -9.57
CA LYS A 141 -3.07 -8.03 -8.30
C LYS A 141 -3.49 -9.49 -8.57
N PRO A 142 -2.77 -10.50 -8.04
CA PRO A 142 -3.18 -11.87 -8.21
C PRO A 142 -4.52 -12.10 -7.51
N ASP A 143 -5.40 -12.87 -8.15
CA ASP A 143 -6.61 -13.40 -7.51
C ASP A 143 -6.22 -14.39 -6.42
N ILE A 144 -5.92 -13.86 -5.24
CA ILE A 144 -5.89 -14.63 -4.02
C ILE A 144 -7.37 -14.79 -3.70
N LYS A 145 -7.95 -15.98 -3.97
CA LYS A 145 -9.22 -16.36 -3.35
C LYS A 145 -9.06 -16.05 -1.87
N SER A 146 -9.86 -15.11 -1.36
CA SER A 146 -9.93 -14.81 0.06
C SER A 146 -10.05 -16.15 0.75
N GLN A 147 -8.99 -16.58 1.43
CA GLN A 147 -9.17 -17.57 2.47
C GLN A 147 -10.21 -16.92 3.39
N GLU A 148 -11.32 -17.60 3.62
CA GLU A 148 -12.27 -17.19 4.65
C GLU A 148 -11.44 -16.96 5.91
N MET A 149 -11.15 -15.70 6.21
CA MET A 149 -10.50 -15.34 7.47
C MET A 149 -11.55 -15.68 8.51
N ASP A 150 -11.18 -16.55 9.44
CA ASP A 150 -11.96 -16.73 10.65
C ASP A 150 -11.81 -15.43 11.45
N VAL A 151 -12.78 -14.53 11.26
CA VAL A 151 -12.73 -13.18 11.83
C VAL A 151 -12.99 -13.27 13.32
N ASP A 152 -12.03 -12.84 14.14
CA ASP A 152 -12.21 -12.73 15.58
C ASP A 152 -13.12 -11.53 15.92
N TYR A 153 -14.42 -11.77 15.87
CA TYR A 153 -15.42 -10.74 16.22
C TYR A 153 -15.38 -10.34 17.70
N GLN A 154 -14.78 -11.15 18.58
CA GLN A 154 -14.60 -10.77 19.98
C GLN A 154 -13.47 -9.74 20.10
N GLY A 155 -12.32 -10.00 19.46
CA GLY A 155 -11.24 -9.01 19.35
C GLY A 155 -11.71 -7.70 18.71
N PHE A 156 -12.55 -7.77 17.68
CA PHE A 156 -13.14 -6.58 17.08
C PHE A 156 -14.07 -5.80 18.03
N ALA A 157 -14.82 -6.50 18.89
CA ALA A 157 -15.65 -5.88 19.91
C ALA A 157 -14.81 -5.18 20.99
N ASP A 158 -13.74 -5.84 21.46
CA ASP A 158 -12.82 -5.31 22.46
C ASP A 158 -12.15 -4.03 21.93
N TRP A 159 -11.67 -4.06 20.68
CA TRP A 159 -11.14 -2.86 19.98
C TRP A 159 -12.16 -1.71 19.95
N TYR A 160 -13.41 -1.99 19.59
CA TYR A 160 -14.45 -0.94 19.57
C TYR A 160 -14.65 -0.34 20.96
N GLN A 161 -14.64 -1.17 22.01
CA GLN A 161 -14.83 -0.72 23.38
C GLN A 161 -13.68 0.17 23.84
N GLU A 162 -12.43 -0.17 23.50
CA GLU A 162 -11.25 0.67 23.75
C GLU A 162 -11.37 2.05 23.10
N LEU A 163 -11.89 2.11 21.87
CA LEU A 163 -12.06 3.35 21.12
C LEU A 163 -13.38 4.09 21.36
N SER A 164 -14.31 3.52 22.12
CA SER A 164 -15.64 4.10 22.36
C SER A 164 -15.60 5.54 22.90
N LEU A 165 -14.57 5.87 23.67
CA LEU A 165 -14.31 7.24 24.14
C LEU A 165 -13.86 8.17 23.02
N THR A 166 -13.01 7.71 22.11
CA THR A 166 -12.55 8.49 20.94
C THR A 166 -13.72 8.86 20.04
N TRP A 167 -14.64 7.92 19.76
CA TRP A 167 -15.85 8.21 18.99
C TRP A 167 -16.71 9.31 19.63
N ARG A 168 -16.91 9.25 20.96
CA ARG A 168 -17.66 10.26 21.71
C ARG A 168 -16.96 11.61 21.72
N ARG A 169 -15.64 11.61 21.91
CA ARG A 169 -14.82 12.81 21.99
C ARG A 169 -14.77 13.54 20.66
N LEU A 170 -14.66 12.82 19.54
CA LEU A 170 -14.80 13.37 18.19
C LEU A 170 -16.14 14.11 18.02
N ARG A 171 -17.28 13.48 18.37
CA ARG A 171 -18.59 14.15 18.31
C ARG A 171 -18.66 15.41 19.16
N PHE A 172 -18.14 15.35 20.40
CA PHE A 172 -18.09 16.51 21.29
C PHE A 172 -17.27 17.66 20.68
N TYR A 173 -16.12 17.38 20.05
CA TYR A 173 -15.34 18.41 19.37
C TYR A 173 -16.03 18.97 18.13
N CYS A 174 -16.77 18.15 17.38
CA CYS A 174 -17.63 18.65 16.32
C CYS A 174 -18.73 19.58 16.86
N ASP A 175 -19.41 19.19 17.95
CA ASP A 175 -20.52 19.95 18.55
C ASP A 175 -20.06 21.27 19.18
N THR A 176 -18.80 21.34 19.64
CA THR A 176 -18.17 22.54 20.20
C THR A 176 -17.36 23.35 19.17
N ASN A 177 -17.44 22.96 17.89
CA ASN A 177 -16.70 23.56 16.78
C ASN A 177 -15.18 23.66 16.99
N ASN A 178 -14.59 22.68 17.67
CA ASN A 178 -13.16 22.57 17.89
C ASN A 178 -12.50 21.75 16.78
N ALA A 179 -12.20 22.39 15.66
CA ALA A 179 -11.68 21.73 14.46
C ALA A 179 -10.32 21.06 14.67
N GLU A 180 -9.43 21.64 15.48
CA GLU A 180 -8.11 21.08 15.79
C GLU A 180 -8.25 19.74 16.50
N GLN A 181 -9.00 19.71 17.60
CA GLN A 181 -9.18 18.49 18.38
C GLN A 181 -10.02 17.43 17.63
N ALA A 182 -11.02 17.86 16.85
CA ALA A 182 -11.76 16.96 15.97
C ALA A 182 -10.84 16.32 14.90
N PHE A 183 -9.89 17.08 14.37
CA PHE A 183 -8.93 16.57 13.40
C PHE A 183 -7.98 15.54 14.01
N ASP A 184 -7.44 15.81 15.20
CA ASP A 184 -6.52 14.89 15.89
C ASP A 184 -7.19 13.54 16.19
N ASP A 185 -8.40 13.57 16.77
CA ASP A 185 -9.17 12.36 17.05
C ASP A 185 -9.57 11.61 15.78
N ALA A 186 -9.97 12.33 14.73
CA ALA A 186 -10.28 11.72 13.45
C ALA A 186 -9.06 11.07 12.80
N CYS A 187 -7.86 11.66 12.94
CA CYS A 187 -6.61 11.07 12.46
C CYS A 187 -6.30 9.75 13.16
N TYR A 188 -6.38 9.74 14.49
CA TYR A 188 -6.18 8.52 15.26
C TYR A 188 -7.20 7.45 14.86
N LEU A 189 -8.48 7.81 14.81
CA LEU A 189 -9.55 6.87 14.50
C LEU A 189 -9.49 6.34 13.06
N GLN A 190 -9.13 7.18 12.09
CA GLN A 190 -8.91 6.77 10.70
C GLN A 190 -7.82 5.72 10.60
N ASN A 191 -6.73 5.86 11.35
CA ASN A 191 -5.63 4.89 11.37
C ASN A 191 -6.09 3.56 11.96
N GLU A 192 -6.81 3.57 13.07
CA GLU A 192 -7.37 2.37 13.69
C GLU A 192 -8.34 1.63 12.76
N LEU A 193 -9.20 2.37 12.05
CA LEU A 193 -10.10 1.79 11.05
C LEU A 193 -9.36 1.08 9.90
N ILE A 194 -8.21 1.62 9.47
CA ILE A 194 -7.37 0.99 8.45
C ILE A 194 -6.76 -0.32 8.98
N LEU A 195 -6.26 -0.32 10.22
CA LEU A 195 -5.68 -1.51 10.85
C LEU A 195 -6.71 -2.63 10.99
N VAL A 196 -7.90 -2.33 11.49
CA VAL A 196 -8.97 -3.32 11.65
C VAL A 196 -9.45 -3.87 10.32
N LYS A 197 -9.55 -3.03 9.28
CA LYS A 197 -9.88 -3.49 7.93
C LYS A 197 -8.90 -4.58 7.48
N ASP A 198 -7.60 -4.38 7.71
CA ASP A 198 -6.55 -5.31 7.31
C ASP A 198 -6.51 -6.56 8.20
N GLU A 199 -6.71 -6.42 9.52
CA GLU A 199 -6.62 -7.52 10.50
C GLU A 199 -7.84 -8.44 10.52
N TYR A 200 -9.04 -7.88 10.36
CA TYR A 200 -10.29 -8.62 10.47
C TYR A 200 -10.94 -8.90 9.10
N GLY A 201 -10.32 -8.47 8.00
CA GLY A 201 -10.84 -8.70 6.65
C GLY A 201 -12.23 -8.10 6.40
N ILE A 202 -12.65 -7.15 7.24
CA ILE A 202 -13.95 -6.49 7.12
C ILE A 202 -13.82 -5.50 5.97
N GLU A 203 -14.60 -5.70 4.91
CA GLU A 203 -14.69 -4.75 3.79
C GLU A 203 -15.40 -3.47 4.24
N ILE A 204 -14.70 -2.70 5.06
CA ILE A 204 -15.02 -1.32 5.34
C ILE A 204 -14.55 -0.55 4.10
N ASP A 205 -15.26 -0.72 2.99
CA ASP A 205 -15.12 0.09 1.76
C ASP A 205 -15.50 1.57 1.96
N LYS A 206 -15.73 1.91 3.23
CA LYS A 206 -16.18 3.17 3.77
C LYS A 206 -15.26 3.69 4.87
N VAL A 207 -14.05 3.14 5.12
CA VAL A 207 -13.17 3.63 6.21
C VAL A 207 -12.81 5.11 6.08
N ASP A 208 -13.11 5.74 4.94
CA ASP A 208 -12.91 7.17 4.73
C ASP A 208 -13.75 8.01 5.72
N LEU A 209 -13.11 8.36 6.84
CA LEU A 209 -13.56 9.32 7.83
C LEU A 209 -12.98 10.70 7.51
N LEU A 210 -11.66 10.76 7.30
CA LEU A 210 -10.94 12.03 7.11
C LEU A 210 -11.27 12.74 5.79
N GLY A 211 -11.73 12.04 4.75
CA GLY A 211 -12.18 12.65 3.50
C GLY A 211 -13.42 13.54 3.68
N TYR A 212 -14.12 13.42 4.81
CA TYR A 212 -15.27 14.25 5.18
C TYR A 212 -14.90 15.39 6.15
N PHE A 213 -13.61 15.54 6.49
CA PHE A 213 -13.16 16.64 7.33
C PHE A 213 -13.22 17.97 6.60
N ASN A 214 -13.90 18.95 7.20
CA ASN A 214 -13.80 20.35 6.81
C ASN A 214 -13.67 21.18 8.08
N ALA A 215 -12.56 21.91 8.23
CA ALA A 215 -12.31 22.74 9.41
C ALA A 215 -13.33 23.88 9.58
N GLU A 216 -14.00 24.27 8.49
CA GLU A 216 -15.06 25.29 8.50
C GLU A 216 -16.45 24.69 8.74
N ASP A 217 -16.61 23.37 8.56
CA ASP A 217 -17.89 22.67 8.71
C ASP A 217 -17.67 21.22 9.17
N LEU A 218 -17.67 21.02 10.49
CA LEU A 218 -17.47 19.71 11.12
C LEU A 218 -18.71 18.80 11.03
N THR A 219 -19.83 19.26 10.45
CA THR A 219 -21.06 18.46 10.40
C THR A 219 -20.89 17.20 9.55
N TYR A 220 -20.12 17.27 8.46
CA TYR A 220 -19.87 16.15 7.56
C TYR A 220 -19.07 15.04 8.23
N ILE A 221 -17.96 15.37 8.90
CA ILE A 221 -17.15 14.37 9.60
C ILE A 221 -17.89 13.79 10.81
N ARG A 222 -18.67 14.60 11.53
CA ARG A 222 -19.51 14.14 12.64
C ARG A 222 -20.49 13.07 12.17
N LYS A 223 -21.25 13.36 11.10
CA LYS A 223 -22.19 12.42 10.51
C LYS A 223 -21.47 11.16 10.01
N ARG A 224 -20.31 11.33 9.38
CA ARG A 224 -19.52 10.20 8.90
C ARG A 224 -19.03 9.30 10.04
N ALA A 225 -18.61 9.89 11.15
CA ALA A 225 -18.22 9.14 12.34
C ALA A 225 -19.39 8.32 12.90
N GLU A 226 -20.60 8.89 12.96
CA GLU A 226 -21.80 8.17 13.39
C GLU A 226 -22.12 6.99 12.45
N GLU A 227 -22.06 7.19 11.13
CA GLU A 227 -22.28 6.13 10.14
C GLU A 227 -21.28 4.97 10.29
N LEU A 228 -20.00 5.29 10.54
CA LEU A 228 -18.95 4.29 10.69
C LEU A 228 -19.05 3.56 12.03
N GLU A 229 -19.33 4.27 13.12
CA GLU A 229 -19.52 3.65 14.43
C GLU A 229 -20.72 2.69 14.41
N MET A 230 -21.83 3.10 13.80
CA MET A 230 -22.99 2.22 13.62
C MET A 230 -22.65 0.98 12.80
N TYR A 231 -21.91 1.14 11.69
CA TYR A 231 -21.50 -0.01 10.89
C TYR A 231 -20.63 -0.99 11.68
N VAL A 232 -19.65 -0.49 12.44
CA VAL A 232 -18.79 -1.30 13.32
C VAL A 232 -19.65 -2.11 14.31
N ILE A 233 -20.56 -1.43 15.02
CA ILE A 233 -21.46 -2.07 15.98
C ILE A 233 -22.31 -3.16 15.31
N GLU A 234 -22.89 -2.85 14.16
CA GLU A 234 -23.72 -3.82 13.41
C GLU A 234 -22.92 -5.05 12.98
N GLN A 235 -21.67 -4.90 12.54
CA GLN A 235 -20.84 -6.04 12.15
C GLN A 235 -20.51 -6.95 13.34
N ILE A 236 -20.23 -6.37 14.51
CA ILE A 236 -19.98 -7.12 15.74
C ILE A 236 -21.25 -7.89 16.16
N GLU A 237 -22.39 -7.20 16.23
CA GLU A 237 -23.64 -7.78 16.72
C GLU A 237 -24.24 -8.83 15.76
N LYS A 238 -24.14 -8.62 14.43
CA LYS A 238 -24.62 -9.59 13.42
C LYS A 238 -23.88 -10.93 13.49
N ASN A 239 -22.65 -10.93 14.00
CA ASN A 239 -21.84 -12.14 14.16
C ASN A 239 -21.91 -12.71 15.59
N GLY A 240 -22.92 -12.31 16.37
CA GLY A 240 -23.28 -12.94 17.65
C GLY A 240 -22.48 -12.45 18.86
N VAL A 241 -21.58 -11.47 18.68
CA VAL A 241 -20.82 -10.87 19.78
C VAL A 241 -21.60 -9.72 20.40
N LYS A 242 -21.68 -9.68 21.73
CA LYS A 242 -22.36 -8.61 22.46
C LYS A 242 -21.36 -7.57 22.92
N ILE A 243 -21.57 -6.34 22.49
CA ILE A 243 -20.83 -5.20 23.02
C ILE A 243 -21.35 -4.92 24.45
N SER A 244 -20.45 -4.90 25.42
CA SER A 244 -20.83 -4.50 26.77
C SER A 244 -21.07 -3.00 26.81
N LYS A 245 -22.35 -2.61 26.91
CA LYS A 245 -22.80 -1.24 27.13
C LYS A 245 -23.40 -1.15 28.53
N TYR A 246 -22.99 -0.14 29.28
CA TYR A 246 -23.47 0.13 30.63
C TYR A 246 -23.89 1.59 30.70
N ASP A 247 -25.17 1.82 30.96
CA ASP A 247 -25.71 3.17 31.10
C ASP A 247 -25.43 3.74 32.50
N THR A 248 -25.17 2.86 33.48
CA THR A 248 -24.86 3.21 34.86
C THR A 248 -23.77 2.31 35.48
N ILE A 249 -23.17 2.77 36.58
CA ILE A 249 -22.26 1.95 37.40
C ILE A 249 -23.00 0.72 37.97
N ASP A 250 -24.28 0.88 38.31
CA ASP A 250 -25.10 -0.23 38.81
C ASP A 250 -25.31 -1.32 37.76
N ASP A 251 -25.42 -0.95 36.47
CA ASP A 251 -25.49 -1.92 35.37
C ASP A 251 -24.16 -2.64 35.14
N PHE A 252 -23.05 -1.95 35.38
CA PHE A 252 -21.71 -2.55 35.33
C PHE A 252 -21.52 -3.60 36.43
N LEU A 253 -21.87 -3.25 37.68
CA LEU A 253 -21.74 -4.13 38.85
C LEU A 253 -22.71 -5.33 38.85
N LYS A 254 -23.78 -5.32 38.05
CA LYS A 254 -24.70 -6.46 37.92
C LYS A 254 -24.18 -7.56 36.99
N LYS A 255 -23.21 -7.25 36.14
CA LYS A 255 -22.71 -8.13 35.08
C LYS A 255 -21.24 -8.54 35.26
N ASN A 256 -20.54 -7.98 36.25
CA ASN A 256 -19.15 -8.28 36.63
C ASN A 256 -19.05 -8.41 38.14
#